data_AF-A0A4P9XG13-F1
#
_entry.id   AF-A0A4P9XG13-F1
#
_cell.length_a   1.000
_cell.length_b   1.000
_cell.length_c   1.000
_cell.angle_alpha   90.00
_cell.angle_beta   90.00
_cell.angle_gamma   90.00
#
_symmetry.space_group_name_H-M   'P 1'
#
loop_
_entity.id
_entity.type
_entity.pdbx_description
1 polymer ?
#
loop_
_entity_poly.entity_id
_entity_poly.type
_entity_poly.pdbx_seq_one_letter_code
_entity_poly.pdbx_strand_id
1 'polypeptide(L)'
;MIVGSGNDRPTPRIVLDILGADPSADPEPLAFQSLGEGMKQYNMGKVYTGLYECKGHVVPYMVVVKVGRASERARPGNRGKRDSQLILMRFFNAVHFNSAMTPLELEMYHQIKNVIGVDPSFYEYVLMVDADTFVMPDSLNRMVSAMLHDQKIIGLCGETELANPKATWITMIQVYEYYISHHMAKAFESLFGSVT
;
A
#
# COMPACT_ATOMS: atom_id res chain seq x y z
N MET A 1 -12.77 -11.83 9.15
CA MET A 1 -11.83 -10.74 8.81
C MET A 1 -10.81 -10.57 9.93
N ILE A 2 -9.66 -9.96 9.65
CA ILE A 2 -8.59 -9.77 10.65
C ILE A 2 -8.99 -8.67 11.63
N VAL A 3 -8.82 -8.92 12.93
CA VAL A 3 -9.01 -7.96 14.03
C VAL A 3 -7.64 -7.70 14.65
N GLY A 4 -7.27 -6.43 14.77
CA GLY A 4 -6.01 -6.02 15.42
C GLY A 4 -6.08 -6.26 16.93
N SER A 5 -4.93 -6.46 17.57
CA SER A 5 -4.88 -6.56 19.04
C SER A 5 -5.48 -5.31 19.68
N GLY A 6 -6.29 -5.48 20.73
CA GLY A 6 -6.96 -4.38 21.43
C GLY A 6 -8.09 -3.68 20.67
N ASN A 7 -8.49 -4.17 19.49
CA ASN A 7 -9.61 -3.62 18.73
C ASN A 7 -10.86 -4.49 18.87
N ASP A 8 -12.02 -3.84 18.86
CA ASP A 8 -13.35 -4.45 18.88
C ASP A 8 -13.89 -4.76 17.48
N ARG A 9 -13.36 -4.08 16.46
CA ARG A 9 -13.78 -4.20 15.05
C ARG A 9 -12.67 -4.75 14.15
N PRO A 10 -13.04 -5.42 13.03
CA PRO A 10 -12.07 -5.82 12.01
C PRO A 10 -11.31 -4.62 11.44
N THR A 11 -10.00 -4.78 11.21
CA THR A 11 -9.14 -3.72 10.65
C THR A 11 -9.69 -3.13 9.35
N PRO A 12 -10.20 -3.93 8.38
CA PRO A 12 -10.78 -3.36 7.16
C PRO A 12 -11.97 -2.45 7.45
N ARG A 13 -12.78 -2.77 8.46
CA ARG A 13 -13.94 -1.97 8.83
C ARG A 13 -13.52 -0.63 9.43
N ILE A 14 -12.50 -0.62 10.27
CA ILE A 14 -11.94 0.60 10.85
C ILE A 14 -11.43 1.53 9.73
N VAL A 15 -10.71 1.00 8.75
CA VAL A 15 -10.20 1.78 7.60
C VAL A 15 -11.36 2.36 6.78
N LEU A 16 -12.38 1.56 6.49
CA LEU A 16 -13.56 2.02 5.74
C LEU A 16 -14.36 3.09 6.50
N ASP A 17 -14.49 2.95 7.82
CA ASP A 17 -15.14 3.95 8.67
C ASP A 17 -14.36 5.28 8.68
N ILE A 18 -13.01 5.23 8.72
CA ILE A 18 -12.16 6.43 8.61
C ILE A 18 -12.37 7.15 7.27
N LEU A 19 -12.52 6.37 6.19
CA LEU A 19 -12.70 6.90 4.84
C LEU A 19 -14.14 7.33 4.54
N GLY A 20 -15.08 7.11 5.46
CA GLY A 20 -16.50 7.46 5.29
C GLY A 20 -17.22 6.58 4.27
N ALA A 21 -16.77 5.34 4.07
CA ALA A 21 -17.41 4.40 3.15
C ALA A 21 -18.82 4.02 3.62
N ASP A 22 -19.72 3.71 2.68
CA ASP A 22 -21.08 3.25 2.98
C ASP A 22 -21.04 2.00 3.89
N PRO A 23 -21.64 2.05 5.09
CA PRO A 23 -21.68 0.93 6.00
C PRO A 23 -22.33 -0.34 5.44
N SER A 24 -23.25 -0.18 4.48
CA SER A 24 -23.99 -1.27 3.85
C SER A 24 -23.27 -1.90 2.65
N ALA A 25 -22.18 -1.28 2.18
CA ALA A 25 -21.42 -1.79 1.06
C ALA A 25 -20.78 -3.15 1.39
N ASP A 26 -21.13 -4.17 0.62
CA ASP A 26 -20.51 -5.49 0.70
C ASP A 26 -20.24 -6.06 -0.71
N PRO A 27 -19.14 -5.62 -1.36
CA PRO A 27 -18.81 -6.08 -2.70
C PRO A 27 -18.43 -7.57 -2.72
N GLU A 28 -18.68 -8.19 -3.87
CA GLU A 28 -18.35 -9.58 -4.14
C GLU A 28 -16.83 -9.83 -4.02
N PRO A 29 -16.38 -10.92 -3.38
CA PRO A 29 -14.99 -11.33 -3.39
C PRO A 29 -14.54 -11.77 -4.80
N LEU A 30 -13.45 -11.18 -5.30
CA LEU A 30 -12.88 -11.49 -6.60
C LEU A 30 -11.52 -12.17 -6.48
N ALA A 31 -11.31 -13.17 -7.33
CA ALA A 31 -10.12 -14.01 -7.29
C ALA A 31 -8.86 -13.29 -7.79
N PHE A 32 -7.74 -13.61 -7.16
CA PHE A 32 -6.40 -13.21 -7.60
C PHE A 32 -5.34 -14.21 -7.14
N GLN A 33 -4.15 -14.13 -7.74
CA GLN A 33 -2.99 -14.93 -7.32
C GLN A 33 -2.18 -14.19 -6.26
N SER A 34 -1.92 -14.87 -5.15
CA SER A 34 -1.29 -14.35 -3.92
C SER A 34 -0.01 -15.12 -3.58
N LEU A 35 0.86 -14.54 -2.76
CA LEU A 35 2.06 -15.17 -2.20
C LEU A 35 1.66 -16.16 -1.10
N GLY A 36 1.39 -17.40 -1.47
CA GLY A 36 1.19 -18.50 -0.52
C GLY A 36 1.77 -19.79 -1.06
N GLU A 37 1.82 -20.81 -0.21
CA GLU A 37 2.20 -22.16 -0.65
C GLU A 37 0.96 -23.00 -0.98
N GLY A 38 1.08 -23.79 -2.04
CA GLY A 38 0.02 -24.65 -2.56
C GLY A 38 -1.31 -23.91 -2.68
N MET A 39 -2.30 -24.39 -1.96
CA MET A 39 -3.66 -23.88 -2.05
C MET A 39 -3.82 -22.42 -1.57
N LYS A 40 -2.85 -21.85 -0.85
CA LYS A 40 -2.88 -20.43 -0.41
C LYS A 40 -2.48 -19.45 -1.52
N GLN A 41 -2.00 -19.94 -2.67
CA GLN A 41 -1.74 -19.12 -3.86
C GLN A 41 -3.02 -18.55 -4.47
N TYR A 42 -4.15 -19.24 -4.31
CA TYR A 42 -5.46 -18.73 -4.69
C TYR A 42 -6.04 -17.93 -3.52
N ASN A 43 -6.37 -16.66 -3.75
CA ASN A 43 -6.90 -15.75 -2.75
C ASN A 43 -8.04 -14.93 -3.36
N MET A 44 -8.87 -14.32 -2.52
CA MET A 44 -9.96 -13.44 -2.95
C MET A 44 -9.84 -12.09 -2.27
N GLY A 45 -10.19 -11.04 -2.98
CA GLY A 45 -10.16 -9.66 -2.52
C GLY A 45 -11.50 -8.97 -2.75
N LYS A 46 -11.91 -8.12 -1.82
CA LYS A 46 -13.03 -7.20 -1.98
C LYS A 46 -12.48 -5.81 -2.29
N VAL A 47 -13.06 -5.12 -3.26
CA VAL A 47 -12.63 -3.76 -3.66
C VAL A 47 -13.68 -2.75 -3.25
N TYR A 48 -13.28 -1.76 -2.47
CA TYR A 48 -14.11 -0.63 -2.07
C TYR A 48 -13.49 0.64 -2.61
N THR A 49 -14.31 1.57 -3.08
CA THR A 49 -13.86 2.87 -3.58
C THR A 49 -14.76 3.98 -3.06
N GLY A 50 -14.28 5.21 -3.20
CA GLY A 50 -15.03 6.40 -2.84
C GLY A 50 -14.16 7.64 -2.88
N LEU A 51 -14.71 8.72 -2.31
CA LEU A 51 -14.04 10.00 -2.19
C LEU A 51 -13.87 10.31 -0.70
N TYR A 52 -12.63 10.57 -0.28
CA TYR A 52 -12.32 11.03 1.07
C TYR A 52 -12.22 12.55 1.06
N GLU A 53 -13.08 13.21 1.83
CA GLU A 53 -13.07 14.66 1.99
C GLU A 53 -12.44 15.07 3.32
N CYS A 54 -11.42 15.93 3.27
CA CYS A 54 -10.79 16.48 4.46
C CYS A 54 -10.30 17.91 4.19
N LYS A 55 -10.70 18.86 5.06
CA LYS A 55 -10.31 20.28 4.97
C LYS A 55 -10.57 20.92 3.59
N GLY A 56 -11.67 20.55 2.95
CA GLY A 56 -12.04 21.05 1.61
C GLY A 56 -11.24 20.43 0.45
N HIS A 57 -10.38 19.45 0.73
CA HIS A 57 -9.73 18.63 -0.28
C HIS A 57 -10.46 17.30 -0.44
N VAL A 58 -10.63 16.87 -1.68
CA VAL A 58 -11.23 15.57 -2.03
C VAL A 58 -10.16 14.69 -2.64
N VAL A 59 -9.99 13.49 -2.09
CA VAL A 59 -9.00 12.51 -2.55
C VAL A 59 -9.74 11.20 -2.85
N PRO A 60 -9.69 10.68 -4.09
CA PRO A 60 -10.25 9.37 -4.38
C PRO A 60 -9.45 8.29 -3.65
N TYR A 61 -10.14 7.28 -3.13
CA TYR A 61 -9.51 6.14 -2.48
C TYR A 61 -9.96 4.82 -3.10
N MET A 62 -9.10 3.81 -2.94
CA MET A 62 -9.43 2.41 -3.15
C MET A 62 -8.88 1.58 -1.98
N VAL A 63 -9.73 0.74 -1.41
CA VAL A 63 -9.37 -0.23 -0.37
C VAL A 63 -9.55 -1.64 -0.92
N VAL A 64 -8.47 -2.41 -0.95
CA VAL A 64 -8.50 -3.84 -1.30
C VAL A 64 -8.40 -4.67 -0.03
N VAL A 65 -9.48 -5.39 0.30
CA VAL A 65 -9.56 -6.25 1.48
C VAL A 65 -9.35 -7.70 1.08
N LYS A 66 -8.20 -8.28 1.45
CA LYS A 66 -7.94 -9.70 1.25
C LYS A 66 -8.81 -10.53 2.21
N VAL A 67 -9.63 -11.41 1.65
CA VAL A 67 -10.59 -12.21 2.41
C VAL A 67 -10.29 -13.72 2.37
N GLY A 68 -9.29 -14.16 1.60
CA GLY A 68 -8.97 -15.58 1.53
C GLY A 68 -10.02 -16.37 0.76
N ARG A 69 -9.83 -17.68 0.75
CA ARG A 69 -10.83 -18.60 0.19
C ARG A 69 -11.93 -18.87 1.21
N ALA A 70 -13.09 -19.30 0.75
CA ALA A 70 -14.22 -19.65 1.63
C ALA A 70 -13.88 -20.72 2.68
N SER A 71 -12.90 -21.59 2.39
CA SER A 71 -12.43 -22.62 3.32
C SER A 71 -11.46 -22.11 4.40
N GLU A 72 -10.94 -20.89 4.28
CA GLU A 72 -9.96 -20.36 5.22
C GLU A 72 -10.61 -19.75 6.45
N ARG A 73 -10.28 -20.29 7.63
CA ARG A 73 -10.82 -19.81 8.91
C ARG A 73 -9.83 -18.94 9.69
N ALA A 74 -8.55 -19.30 9.70
CA ALA A 74 -7.53 -18.59 10.46
C ALA A 74 -6.83 -17.54 9.59
N ARG A 75 -6.90 -16.27 10.01
CA ARG A 75 -6.28 -15.10 9.32
C ARG A 75 -6.48 -15.16 7.80
N PRO A 76 -7.73 -15.29 7.34
CA PRO A 76 -8.02 -15.59 5.94
C PRO A 76 -7.50 -14.48 5.04
N GLY A 77 -6.88 -14.86 3.92
CA GLY A 77 -6.30 -13.93 2.95
C GLY A 77 -5.02 -13.19 3.39
N ASN A 78 -4.55 -13.37 4.63
CA ASN A 78 -3.29 -12.75 5.09
C ASN A 78 -2.05 -13.50 4.59
N ARG A 79 -1.19 -12.81 3.84
CA ARG A 79 0.07 -13.30 3.26
C ARG A 79 1.22 -12.29 3.43
N GLY A 80 1.09 -11.39 4.40
CA GLY A 80 2.10 -10.37 4.70
C GLY A 80 2.04 -9.13 3.80
N LYS A 81 2.95 -8.17 4.10
CA LYS A 81 3.02 -6.86 3.45
C LYS A 81 3.42 -6.95 1.97
N ARG A 82 4.43 -7.80 1.67
CA ARG A 82 4.92 -8.03 0.30
C ARG A 82 3.81 -8.50 -0.64
N ASP A 83 2.93 -9.38 -0.17
CA ASP A 83 1.78 -9.85 -0.94
C ASP A 83 0.82 -8.70 -1.31
N SER A 84 0.57 -7.79 -0.36
CA SER A 84 -0.23 -6.59 -0.64
C SER A 84 0.44 -5.67 -1.67
N GLN A 85 1.76 -5.47 -1.58
CA GLN A 85 2.49 -4.68 -2.56
C GLN A 85 2.40 -5.30 -3.97
N LEU A 86 2.48 -6.64 -4.08
CA LEU A 86 2.39 -7.31 -5.36
C LEU A 86 1.02 -7.20 -6.04
N ILE A 87 -0.08 -7.03 -5.29
CA ILE A 87 -1.39 -6.75 -5.90
C ILE A 87 -1.31 -5.47 -6.74
N LEU A 88 -0.76 -4.39 -6.15
CA LEU A 88 -0.61 -3.11 -6.84
C LEU A 88 0.41 -3.19 -7.99
N MET A 89 1.56 -3.82 -7.75
CA MET A 89 2.62 -3.92 -8.75
C MET A 89 2.20 -4.77 -9.97
N ARG A 90 1.47 -5.87 -9.75
CA ARG A 90 0.93 -6.71 -10.84
C ARG A 90 -0.16 -5.99 -11.62
N PHE A 91 -1.06 -5.28 -10.91
CA PHE A 91 -2.08 -4.45 -11.54
C PHE A 91 -1.46 -3.43 -12.51
N PHE A 92 -0.51 -2.61 -12.06
CA PHE A 92 0.11 -1.62 -12.93
C PHE A 92 0.98 -2.25 -14.02
N ASN A 93 1.63 -3.38 -13.75
CA ASN A 93 2.30 -4.14 -14.81
C ASN A 93 1.30 -4.56 -15.91
N ALA A 94 0.14 -5.08 -15.53
CA ALA A 94 -0.88 -5.46 -16.50
C ALA A 94 -1.46 -4.27 -17.27
N VAL A 95 -1.66 -3.14 -16.60
CA VAL A 95 -2.10 -1.87 -17.23
C VAL A 95 -1.08 -1.40 -18.28
N HIS A 96 0.19 -1.27 -17.91
CA HIS A 96 1.20 -0.67 -18.81
C HIS A 96 1.64 -1.60 -19.94
N PHE A 97 1.59 -2.93 -19.73
CA PHE A 97 1.99 -3.92 -20.75
C PHE A 97 0.79 -4.56 -21.46
N ASN A 98 -0.44 -4.11 -21.18
CA ASN A 98 -1.68 -4.66 -21.74
C ASN A 98 -1.73 -6.20 -21.59
N SER A 99 -1.37 -6.70 -20.41
CA SER A 99 -1.34 -8.14 -20.14
C SER A 99 -2.66 -8.62 -19.53
N ALA A 100 -2.84 -9.94 -19.47
CA ALA A 100 -4.06 -10.53 -18.94
C ALA A 100 -4.24 -10.21 -17.44
N MET A 101 -5.41 -9.68 -17.10
CA MET A 101 -5.78 -9.34 -15.72
C MET A 101 -6.63 -10.44 -15.07
N THR A 102 -6.43 -10.64 -13.78
CA THR A 102 -7.29 -11.43 -12.90
C THR A 102 -8.62 -10.72 -12.64
N PRO A 103 -9.67 -11.42 -12.15
CA PRO A 103 -10.93 -10.79 -11.78
C PRO A 103 -10.77 -9.60 -10.83
N LEU A 104 -9.90 -9.70 -9.82
CA LEU A 104 -9.63 -8.59 -8.91
C LEU A 104 -9.01 -7.38 -9.62
N GLU A 105 -8.03 -7.62 -10.51
CA GLU A 105 -7.35 -6.55 -11.26
C GLU A 105 -8.30 -5.87 -12.24
N LEU A 106 -9.21 -6.61 -12.87
CA LEU A 106 -10.26 -6.06 -13.73
C LEU A 106 -11.22 -5.15 -12.95
N GLU A 107 -11.58 -5.54 -11.73
CA GLU A 107 -12.40 -4.70 -10.85
C GLU A 107 -11.64 -3.45 -10.43
N MET A 108 -10.38 -3.57 -10.01
CA MET A 108 -9.54 -2.41 -9.73
C MET A 108 -9.45 -1.47 -10.94
N TYR A 109 -9.28 -2.01 -12.14
CA TYR A 109 -9.26 -1.23 -13.38
C TYR A 109 -10.59 -0.51 -13.59
N HIS A 110 -11.71 -1.22 -13.46
CA HIS A 110 -13.05 -0.65 -13.61
C HIS A 110 -13.30 0.50 -12.64
N GLN A 111 -12.93 0.30 -11.37
CA GLN A 111 -13.08 1.28 -10.31
C GLN A 111 -12.24 2.53 -10.54
N ILE A 112 -10.97 2.40 -10.94
CA ILE A 112 -10.12 3.57 -11.23
C ILE A 112 -10.60 4.30 -12.49
N LYS A 113 -10.90 3.56 -13.56
CA LYS A 113 -11.25 4.16 -14.85
C LYS A 113 -12.64 4.77 -14.89
N ASN A 114 -13.65 4.04 -14.41
CA ASN A 114 -15.06 4.39 -14.63
C ASN A 114 -15.72 5.03 -13.42
N VAL A 115 -15.22 4.79 -12.20
CA VAL A 115 -15.76 5.39 -10.98
C VAL A 115 -14.94 6.61 -10.57
N ILE A 116 -13.62 6.46 -10.44
CA ILE A 116 -12.73 7.59 -10.14
C ILE A 116 -12.55 8.50 -11.37
N GLY A 117 -12.62 7.94 -12.58
CA GLY A 117 -12.60 8.71 -13.83
C GLY A 117 -11.21 9.01 -14.39
N VAL A 118 -10.18 8.26 -13.97
CA VAL A 118 -8.79 8.44 -14.42
C VAL A 118 -8.35 7.17 -15.13
N ASP A 119 -7.76 7.29 -16.33
CA ASP A 119 -7.19 6.11 -16.98
C ASP A 119 -6.00 5.60 -16.13
N PRO A 120 -5.99 4.32 -15.71
CA PRO A 120 -4.91 3.79 -14.86
C PRO A 120 -3.51 3.93 -15.48
N SER A 121 -3.39 4.06 -16.80
CA SER A 121 -2.11 4.26 -17.48
C SER A 121 -1.46 5.63 -17.22
N PHE A 122 -2.19 6.60 -16.67
CA PHE A 122 -1.68 7.94 -16.34
C PHE A 122 -0.98 8.02 -14.98
N TYR A 123 -1.01 6.97 -14.16
CA TYR A 123 -0.24 6.95 -12.91
C TYR A 123 1.23 6.67 -13.20
N GLU A 124 2.09 7.65 -12.95
CA GLU A 124 3.54 7.55 -13.19
C GLU A 124 4.36 7.21 -11.94
N TYR A 125 3.85 7.59 -10.76
CA TYR A 125 4.55 7.45 -9.49
C TYR A 125 3.70 6.70 -8.47
N VAL A 126 4.37 5.85 -7.67
CA VAL A 126 3.76 5.16 -6.53
C VAL A 126 4.60 5.44 -5.28
N LEU A 127 3.99 6.10 -4.30
CA LEU A 127 4.56 6.23 -2.97
C LEU A 127 4.01 5.12 -2.07
N MET A 128 4.90 4.34 -1.46
CA MET A 128 4.53 3.29 -0.49
C MET A 128 4.93 3.72 0.91
N VAL A 129 3.97 3.66 1.84
CA VAL A 129 4.16 4.08 3.24
C VAL A 129 3.55 3.03 4.15
N ASP A 130 4.26 2.70 5.23
CA ASP A 130 3.73 1.82 6.27
C ASP A 130 2.64 2.54 7.10
N ALA A 131 1.66 1.79 7.60
CA ALA A 131 0.49 2.37 8.27
C ALA A 131 0.81 3.11 9.59
N ASP A 132 1.99 2.89 10.15
CA ASP A 132 2.51 3.52 11.37
C ASP A 132 3.54 4.64 11.09
N THR A 133 3.64 5.08 9.83
CA THR A 133 4.59 6.12 9.41
C THR A 133 3.88 7.45 9.15
N PHE A 134 4.42 8.54 9.70
CA PHE A 134 4.00 9.90 9.37
C PHE A 134 4.81 10.43 8.19
N VAL A 135 4.12 10.98 7.19
CA VAL A 135 4.76 11.59 6.03
C VAL A 135 4.86 13.09 6.28
N MET A 136 6.07 13.66 6.14
CA MET A 136 6.26 15.10 6.28
C MET A 136 5.61 15.83 5.09
N PRO A 137 5.06 17.05 5.28
CA PRO A 137 4.28 17.75 4.25
C PRO A 137 5.01 17.95 2.92
N ASP A 138 6.34 18.04 2.95
CA ASP A 138 7.19 18.27 1.78
C ASP A 138 7.81 16.99 1.19
N SER A 139 7.64 15.83 1.84
CA SER A 139 8.26 14.57 1.41
C SER A 139 7.89 14.23 -0.03
N LEU A 140 6.60 14.16 -0.36
CA LEU A 140 6.14 13.79 -1.70
C LEU A 140 6.67 14.74 -2.79
N ASN A 141 6.63 16.05 -2.54
CA ASN A 141 7.12 17.06 -3.48
C ASN A 141 8.63 16.92 -3.74
N ARG A 142 9.43 16.71 -2.70
CA ARG A 142 10.88 16.49 -2.83
C ARG A 142 11.20 15.23 -3.61
N MET A 143 10.49 14.14 -3.32
CA MET A 143 10.67 12.84 -3.97
C MET A 143 10.36 12.93 -5.47
N VAL A 144 9.21 13.49 -5.84
CA VAL A 144 8.84 13.68 -7.25
C VAL A 144 9.82 14.63 -7.94
N SER A 145 10.24 15.72 -7.28
CA SER A 145 11.23 16.64 -7.84
C SER A 145 12.57 15.96 -8.16
N ALA A 146 13.00 14.99 -7.35
CA ALA A 146 14.24 14.25 -7.60
C ALA A 146 14.11 13.33 -8.83
N MET A 147 13.00 12.59 -8.95
CA MET A 147 12.72 11.75 -10.13
C MET A 147 12.50 12.55 -11.41
N LEU A 148 11.92 13.76 -11.33
CA LEU A 148 11.79 14.64 -12.48
C LEU A 148 13.15 15.21 -12.92
N HIS A 149 14.06 15.44 -11.97
CA HIS A 149 15.40 15.94 -12.27
C HIS A 149 16.26 14.88 -12.96
N ASP A 150 16.18 13.62 -12.53
CA ASP A 150 16.83 12.48 -13.17
C ASP A 150 15.84 11.36 -13.48
N GLN A 151 15.43 11.30 -14.75
CA GLN A 151 14.47 10.32 -15.27
C GLN A 151 15.01 8.88 -15.27
N LYS A 152 16.30 8.66 -14.97
CA LYS A 152 16.85 7.30 -14.83
C LYS A 152 16.55 6.68 -13.46
N ILE A 153 16.13 7.48 -12.49
CA ILE A 153 15.78 7.01 -11.14
C ILE A 153 14.45 6.25 -11.22
N ILE A 154 14.51 4.93 -10.99
CA ILE A 154 13.32 4.07 -10.97
C ILE A 154 12.70 3.93 -9.57
N GLY A 155 13.44 4.32 -8.53
CA GLY A 155 13.01 4.24 -7.14
C GLY A 155 13.83 5.16 -6.25
N LEU A 156 13.20 5.64 -5.19
CA LEU A 156 13.86 6.44 -4.17
C LEU A 156 13.33 6.02 -2.80
N CYS A 157 14.14 6.27 -1.78
CA CYS A 157 13.75 6.06 -0.40
C CYS A 157 14.05 7.32 0.39
N GLY A 158 13.03 7.88 1.05
CA GLY A 158 13.23 8.99 1.98
C GLY A 158 13.97 8.55 3.24
N GLU A 159 14.42 9.53 4.01
CA GLU A 159 14.91 9.31 5.37
C GLU A 159 13.73 8.99 6.29
N THR A 160 13.98 8.21 7.33
CA THR A 160 12.97 7.81 8.30
C THR A 160 13.56 7.88 9.69
N GLU A 161 12.85 8.57 10.58
CA GLU A 161 13.25 8.77 11.97
C GLU A 161 12.16 8.30 12.93
N LEU A 162 12.56 7.98 14.15
CA LEU A 162 11.62 7.63 15.22
C LEU A 162 10.89 8.89 15.69
N ALA A 163 9.56 8.83 15.78
CA ALA A 163 8.76 9.93 16.29
C ALA A 163 8.87 10.10 17.83
N ASN A 164 9.23 9.04 18.55
CA ASN A 164 9.22 8.98 20.02
C ASN A 164 10.55 8.47 20.62
N PRO A 165 11.73 9.00 20.21
CA PRO A 165 13.02 8.41 20.55
C PRO A 165 13.30 8.35 22.05
N LYS A 166 12.71 9.26 22.83
CA LYS A 166 12.94 9.38 24.29
C LYS A 166 11.83 8.74 25.15
N ALA A 167 10.84 8.06 24.56
CA ALA A 167 9.71 7.53 25.32
C ALA A 167 10.10 6.36 26.23
N THR A 168 11.01 5.51 25.78
CA THR A 168 11.50 4.34 26.54
C THR A 168 12.97 4.11 26.26
N TRP A 169 13.64 3.33 27.11
CA TRP A 169 15.02 2.92 26.85
C TRP A 169 15.17 2.09 25.56
N ILE A 170 14.11 1.36 25.15
CA ILE A 170 14.07 0.61 23.88
C ILE A 170 14.10 1.58 22.69
N THR A 171 13.18 2.55 22.66
CA THR A 171 13.13 3.55 21.57
C THR A 171 14.38 4.41 21.51
N MET A 172 15.05 4.63 22.66
CA MET A 172 16.33 5.35 22.70
C MET A 172 17.45 4.59 21.99
N ILE A 173 17.52 3.26 22.17
CA ILE A 173 18.52 2.43 21.49
C ILE A 173 18.24 2.38 19.98
N GLN A 174 16.96 2.30 19.60
CA GLN A 174 16.56 2.23 18.19
C GLN A 174 17.00 3.45 17.36
N VAL A 175 17.27 4.60 17.98
CA VAL A 175 17.81 5.78 17.27
C VAL A 175 19.10 5.43 16.51
N TYR A 176 19.99 4.65 17.13
CA TYR A 176 21.25 4.25 16.50
C TYR A 176 21.00 3.28 15.34
N GLU A 177 20.12 2.30 15.54
CA GLU A 177 19.76 1.34 14.52
C GLU A 177 19.16 2.05 13.30
N TYR A 178 18.21 2.96 13.52
CA TYR A 178 17.57 3.74 12.45
C TYR A 178 18.55 4.67 11.76
N TYR A 179 19.44 5.34 12.50
CA TYR A 179 20.44 6.20 11.88
C TYR A 179 21.41 5.41 10.99
N ILE A 180 21.85 4.24 11.44
CA ILE A 180 22.74 3.39 10.63
C ILE A 180 21.99 2.86 9.40
N SER A 181 20.80 2.30 9.56
CA SER A 181 20.08 1.61 8.48
C SER A 181 19.37 2.56 7.50
N HIS A 182 18.70 3.60 8.02
CA HIS A 182 17.87 4.50 7.22
C HIS A 182 18.57 5.78 6.77
N HIS A 183 19.78 6.05 7.27
CA HIS A 183 20.57 7.21 6.86
C HIS A 183 21.94 6.79 6.29
N MET A 184 22.83 6.19 7.10
CA MET A 184 24.20 5.89 6.66
C MET A 184 24.27 4.82 5.57
N ALA A 185 23.56 3.70 5.73
CA ALA A 185 23.58 2.60 4.77
C ALA A 185 22.97 3.02 3.42
N LYS A 186 21.85 3.75 3.42
CA LYS A 186 21.24 4.27 2.19
C LYS A 186 22.15 5.26 1.46
N ALA A 187 22.80 6.17 2.19
CA ALA A 187 23.76 7.10 1.60
C ALA A 187 24.96 6.36 0.98
N PHE A 188 25.43 5.31 1.65
CA PHE A 188 26.46 4.43 1.11
C PHE A 188 25.98 3.73 -0.17
N GLU A 189 24.80 3.10 -0.16
CA GLU A 189 24.25 2.42 -1.34
C GLU A 189 24.04 3.37 -2.53
N SER A 190 23.60 4.60 -2.26
CA SER A 190 23.44 5.64 -3.27
C SER A 190 24.77 6.07 -3.89
N LEU A 191 25.84 6.19 -3.08
CA LEU A 191 27.18 6.56 -3.57
C LEU A 191 27.84 5.43 -4.38
N PHE A 192 27.64 4.18 -3.97
CA PHE A 192 28.31 3.03 -4.59
C PHE A 192 27.45 2.29 -5.64
N GLY A 193 26.25 2.80 -5.93
CA GLY A 193 25.38 2.30 -7.01
C GLY A 193 24.89 0.87 -6.81
N SER A 194 24.88 0.37 -5.57
CA SER A 194 24.43 -0.99 -5.26
C SER A 194 22.91 -1.12 -5.28
N VAL A 195 22.19 0.00 -5.29
CA VAL A 195 20.75 0.08 -5.54
C VAL A 195 20.56 1.18 -6.58
N THR A 196 20.27 0.78 -7.83
CA THR A 196 19.90 1.66 -8.95
C THR A 196 18.42 1.49 -9.25
#